data_AF-A0A956LEK1-F1
#
_entry.id   AF-A0A956LEK1-F1
#
_cell.length_a   1.000
_cell.length_b   1.000
_cell.length_c   1.000
_cell.angle_alpha   90.00
_cell.angle_beta   90.00
_cell.angle_gamma   90.00
#
_symmetry.space_group_name_H-M   'P 1'
#
loop_
_entity.id
_entity.type
_entity.pdbx_description
1 polymer ?
#
loop_
_entity_poly.entity_id
_entity_poly.type
_entity_poly.pdbx_seq_one_letter_code
_entity_poly.pdbx_strand_id
1 'polypeptide(L)'
;AGDFPICVVPMLAQDLQRDDVPLWAYFCQISDSTTSYGSYSGAVPNEKITWGKLGIKTPKFVIESDATIVAPLMFARILDW
;
A
#
# COMPACT_ATOMS: atom_id res chain seq x y z
N ALA A 1 -2.83 7.17 8.04
CA ALA A 1 -1.81 6.13 8.34
C ALA A 1 -2.15 4.82 7.64
N GLY A 2 -2.14 4.80 6.30
CA GLY A 2 -2.41 3.58 5.51
C GLY A 2 -1.22 2.63 5.38
N ASP A 3 -0.04 3.06 5.84
CA ASP A 3 1.23 2.35 5.63
C ASP A 3 1.61 1.35 6.71
N PHE A 4 0.95 1.40 7.87
CA PHE A 4 1.24 0.52 9.00
C PHE A 4 0.98 -0.97 8.67
N PRO A 5 -0.14 -1.34 8.02
CA PRO A 5 -0.41 -2.75 7.69
C PRO A 5 0.66 -3.39 6.78
N ILE A 6 1.32 -2.61 5.93
CA ILE A 6 2.34 -3.12 5.01
C ILE A 6 3.76 -3.13 5.60
N CYS A 7 3.96 -2.59 6.81
CA CYS A 7 5.25 -2.61 7.53
C CYS A 7 5.64 -4.00 8.05
N VAL A 8 4.78 -5.01 7.96
CA VAL A 8 5.12 -6.39 8.34
C VAL A 8 6.35 -6.92 7.61
N VAL A 9 6.51 -6.57 6.32
CA VAL A 9 7.65 -7.00 5.51
C VAL A 9 8.98 -6.45 6.06
N PRO A 10 9.16 -5.12 6.22
CA PRO A 10 10.39 -4.59 6.80
C PRO A 10 10.60 -5.03 8.26
N MET A 11 9.55 -5.23 9.06
CA MET A 11 9.72 -5.76 10.42
C MET A 11 10.30 -7.18 10.42
N LEU A 12 9.85 -8.06 9.52
CA LEU A 12 10.41 -9.41 9.41
C LEU A 12 11.83 -9.42 8.84
N ALA A 13 12.09 -8.60 7.82
CA ALA A 13 13.38 -8.59 7.11
C ALA A 13 14.48 -7.86 7.91
N GLN A 14 14.18 -6.67 8.43
CA GLN A 14 15.17 -5.80 9.09
C GLN A 14 15.24 -6.06 10.59
N ASP A 15 14.10 -6.08 11.29
CA ASP A 15 14.09 -6.20 12.76
C ASP A 15 14.32 -7.64 13.21
N LEU A 16 13.75 -8.62 12.50
CA LEU A 16 13.92 -10.05 12.81
C LEU A 16 14.95 -10.78 11.95
N GLN A 17 15.66 -10.05 11.06
CA GLN A 17 16.76 -10.57 10.24
C GLN A 17 16.41 -11.86 9.48
N ARG A 18 15.22 -11.92 8.87
CA ARG A 18 14.83 -13.04 8.00
C ARG A 18 15.21 -12.76 6.55
N ASP A 19 16.02 -13.64 5.96
CA ASP A 19 16.66 -13.39 4.67
C ASP A 19 15.77 -13.63 3.43
N ASP A 20 14.55 -14.17 3.58
CA ASP A 20 13.65 -14.52 2.46
C ASP A 20 12.20 -14.07 2.67
N VAL A 21 11.99 -12.82 3.11
CA VAL A 21 10.64 -12.30 3.32
C VAL A 21 10.01 -11.86 1.98
N PRO A 22 8.88 -12.46 1.55
CA PRO A 22 8.22 -12.05 0.32
C PRO A 22 7.65 -10.63 0.44
N LEU A 23 7.82 -9.85 -0.63
CA LEU A 23 7.22 -8.53 -0.77
C LEU A 23 5.72 -8.65 -1.06
N TRP A 24 4.96 -7.57 -0.81
CA TRP A 24 3.56 -7.55 -1.20
C TRP A 24 3.41 -7.66 -2.73
N ALA A 25 2.53 -8.55 -3.18
CA ALA A 25 2.29 -8.83 -4.59
C ALA A 25 1.37 -7.81 -5.27
N TYR A 26 0.60 -7.03 -4.50
CA TYR A 26 -0.32 -6.01 -4.99
C TYR A 26 -0.48 -4.90 -3.94
N PHE A 27 -0.65 -3.66 -4.39
CA PHE A 27 -0.99 -2.54 -3.52
C PHE A 27 -2.07 -1.67 -4.14
N CYS A 28 -3.12 -1.36 -3.37
CA CYS A 28 -4.09 -0.35 -3.73
C CYS A 28 -4.40 0.49 -2.50
N GLN A 29 -4.42 1.81 -2.68
CA GLN A 29 -4.78 2.75 -1.64
C GLN A 29 -5.91 3.65 -2.15
N ILE A 30 -6.99 3.74 -1.38
CA ILE A 30 -8.02 4.76 -1.57
C ILE A 30 -7.72 5.88 -0.57
N SER A 31 -7.63 7.11 -1.05
CA SER A 31 -7.25 8.26 -0.22
C SER A 31 -7.90 9.52 -0.77
N ASP A 32 -8.42 10.38 0.10
CA ASP A 32 -8.92 11.72 -0.25
C ASP A 32 -7.81 12.79 -0.17
N SER A 33 -6.65 12.46 0.41
CA SER A 33 -5.49 13.35 0.47
C SER A 33 -4.83 13.49 -0.90
N THR A 34 -4.73 14.72 -1.40
CA THR A 34 -3.84 15.05 -2.51
C THR A 34 -2.38 14.85 -2.09
N THR A 35 -1.52 14.40 -3.00
CA THR A 35 -0.06 14.31 -2.77
C THR A 35 0.54 15.70 -2.60
N SER A 36 0.44 16.26 -1.41
CA SER A 36 0.97 17.58 -1.08
C SER A 36 1.72 17.49 0.25
N TYR A 37 3.06 17.57 0.18
CA TYR A 37 4.01 17.69 1.29
C TYR A 37 4.13 16.53 2.30
N GLY A 38 4.68 15.38 1.87
CA GLY A 38 5.39 14.46 2.79
C GLY A 38 4.54 13.81 3.90
N SER A 39 3.23 13.75 3.74
CA SER A 39 2.34 13.00 4.64
C SER A 39 2.56 11.50 4.47
N TYR A 40 2.70 10.75 5.57
CA TYR A 40 2.72 9.27 5.57
C TYR A 40 1.50 8.65 4.89
N SER A 41 0.38 9.38 4.78
CA SER A 41 -0.82 8.93 4.08
C SER A 41 -0.79 9.21 2.57
N GLY A 42 0.10 10.06 2.08
CA GLY A 42 0.28 10.39 0.66
C GLY A 42 1.65 9.98 0.09
N ALA A 43 2.41 9.16 0.84
CA ALA A 43 3.73 8.69 0.44
C ALA A 43 3.68 8.04 -0.96
N VAL A 44 4.39 8.64 -1.90
CA VAL A 44 4.45 8.20 -3.31
C VAL A 44 4.86 6.72 -3.36
N PRO A 45 4.31 5.91 -4.29
CA PRO A 45 4.55 4.47 -4.30
C PRO A 45 6.03 4.06 -4.40
N ASN A 46 6.92 4.95 -4.85
CA ASN A 46 8.37 4.73 -4.86
C ASN A 46 8.99 4.63 -3.46
N GLU A 47 8.47 5.36 -2.47
CA GLU A 47 8.95 5.27 -1.09
C GLU A 47 8.74 3.86 -0.53
N LYS A 48 7.61 3.23 -0.89
CA LYS A 48 7.25 1.86 -0.50
C LYS A 48 8.16 0.79 -1.13
N ILE A 49 8.82 1.10 -2.25
CA ILE A 49 9.80 0.20 -2.88
C ILE A 49 11.14 0.31 -2.14
N THR A 50 11.61 1.52 -1.84
CA THR A 50 12.88 1.74 -1.13
C THR A 50 12.88 1.12 0.26
N TRP A 51 11.75 1.15 0.96
CA TRP A 51 11.57 0.48 2.26
C TRP A 51 11.45 -1.04 2.17
N GLY A 52 11.55 -1.64 0.97
CA GLY A 52 11.42 -3.08 0.78
C GLY A 52 10.02 -3.59 1.14
N LYS A 53 8.97 -2.77 1.00
CA LYS A 53 7.58 -3.22 1.20
C LYS A 53 6.99 -3.79 -0.09
N LEU A 54 7.31 -3.16 -1.22
CA LEU A 54 6.84 -3.51 -2.57
C LEU A 54 8.01 -3.76 -3.53
N GLY A 55 7.81 -4.63 -4.51
CA GLY A 55 8.75 -4.79 -5.61
C GLY A 55 8.60 -3.69 -6.66
N ILE A 56 9.65 -3.46 -7.45
CA ILE A 56 9.63 -2.48 -8.57
C ILE A 56 8.46 -2.77 -9.52
N LYS A 57 8.26 -4.04 -9.83
CA LYS A 57 7.22 -4.54 -10.74
C LYS A 57 5.86 -4.81 -10.08
N THR A 58 5.75 -4.64 -8.75
CA THR A 58 4.48 -4.86 -8.05
C THR A 58 3.42 -3.88 -8.59
N PRO A 59 2.24 -4.37 -9.05
CA PRO A 59 1.12 -3.51 -9.42
C PRO A 59 0.68 -2.68 -8.23
N LYS A 60 0.64 -1.36 -8.41
CA LYS A 60 0.37 -0.39 -7.36
C LYS A 60 -0.51 0.74 -7.88
N PHE A 61 -1.64 0.97 -7.21
CA PHE A 61 -2.66 1.94 -7.62
C PHE A 61 -3.04 2.84 -6.45
N VAL A 62 -3.34 4.09 -6.76
CA VAL A 62 -3.89 5.06 -5.80
C VAL A 62 -5.16 5.62 -6.41
N ILE A 63 -6.26 5.54 -5.67
CA ILE A 63 -7.57 6.08 -6.05
C ILE A 63 -7.82 7.31 -5.17
N GLU A 64 -7.81 8.49 -5.80
CA GLU A 64 -8.06 9.76 -5.12
C GLU A 64 -9.57 9.98 -4.94
N SER A 65 -10.14 9.44 -3.85
CA SER A 65 -11.57 9.51 -3.56
C SER A 65 -11.89 9.09 -2.12
N ASP A 66 -13.15 9.27 -1.72
CA ASP A 66 -13.68 8.81 -0.44
C ASP A 66 -13.83 7.26 -0.43
N ALA A 67 -13.25 6.61 0.56
CA ALA A 67 -13.30 5.17 0.73
C ALA A 67 -14.73 4.63 0.92
N THR A 68 -15.63 5.41 1.51
CA THR A 68 -17.04 5.03 1.71
C THR A 68 -17.81 4.93 0.39
N ILE A 69 -17.32 5.57 -0.67
CA ILE A 69 -17.88 5.47 -2.03
C ILE A 69 -17.18 4.36 -2.82
N VAL A 70 -15.86 4.36 -2.85
CA VAL A 70 -15.09 3.46 -3.73
C VAL A 70 -15.03 2.03 -3.21
N ALA A 71 -14.82 1.82 -1.91
CA ALA A 71 -14.62 0.47 -1.38
C ALA A 71 -15.84 -0.44 -1.61
N PRO A 72 -17.11 -0.01 -1.39
CA PRO A 72 -18.27 -0.83 -1.72
C PRO A 72 -18.35 -1.22 -3.21
N LEU A 73 -18.05 -0.29 -4.12
CA LEU A 73 -18.07 -0.55 -5.56
C LEU A 73 -16.98 -1.56 -5.97
N MET A 74 -15.79 -1.44 -5.39
CA MET A 74 -14.71 -2.41 -5.61
C MET A 74 -15.09 -3.79 -5.09
N PHE A 75 -15.65 -3.89 -3.89
CA PHE A 75 -16.06 -5.17 -3.31
C PHE A 75 -17.18 -5.82 -4.13
N ALA A 76 -18.19 -5.06 -4.55
CA ALA A 76 -19.24 -5.57 -5.46
C ALA A 76 -18.65 -6.15 -6.75
N ARG A 77 -17.62 -5.50 -7.32
CA ARG A 77 -17.02 -5.95 -8.59
C ARG A 77 -16.03 -7.11 -8.47
N ILE A 78 -15.27 -7.16 -7.37
CA ILE A 78 -14.16 -8.10 -7.17
C ILE A 78 -14.63 -9.36 -6.42
N LEU A 79 -15.53 -9.19 -5.44
CA LEU A 79 -15.99 -10.25 -4.55
C LEU A 79 -17.40 -10.75 -4.92
N ASP A 80 -18.00 -10.23 -5.99
CA ASP A 80 -19.39 -10.49 -6.40
C ASP A 80 -20.39 -10.30 -5.24
N TRP A 81 -20.18 -9.23 -4.46
CA TRP A 81 -20.99 -8.88 -3.28
C TRP A 81 -22.31 -8.20 -3.63
#